data_AF-A0A9D8JSN4-F1
#
_entry.id   AF-A0A9D8JSN4-F1
#
_cell.length_a   1.000
_cell.length_b   1.000
_cell.length_c   1.000
_cell.angle_alpha   90.00
_cell.angle_beta   90.00
_cell.angle_gamma   90.00
#
_symmetry.space_group_name_H-M   'P 1'
#
loop_
_entity.id
_entity.type
_entity.pdbx_description
1 polymer ?
#
loop_
_entity_poly.entity_id
_entity_poly.type
_entity_poly.pdbx_seq_one_letter_code
_entity_poly.pdbx_strand_id
1 'polypeptide(L)'
;MKPQDIQVLKEIARFEQDTPEAEYPLGWSWRQVRIWPSTLNRLVIEDLIRVTFSSNSYTGYRLTENGRLLASESETLLVTKEPRTLKIPDDLFSPIEGYEEVKELIRRVLRSKKPVHILFTGVPSSG
;
A
#
# COMPACT_ATOMS: atom_id res chain seq x y z
N MET A 1 7.83 6.11 -10.20
CA MET A 1 7.76 5.94 -8.74
C MET A 1 6.30 5.85 -8.30
N LYS A 2 5.89 4.76 -7.64
CA LYS A 2 4.53 4.60 -7.10
C LYS A 2 4.43 5.30 -5.74
N PRO A 3 3.25 5.81 -5.33
CA PRO A 3 3.07 6.41 -4.01
C PRO A 3 3.43 5.48 -2.84
N GLN A 4 3.31 4.17 -3.06
CA GLN A 4 3.70 3.13 -2.09
C GLN A 4 5.21 3.08 -1.85
N ASP A 5 6.05 3.52 -2.79
CA ASP A 5 7.50 3.41 -2.70
C ASP A 5 8.07 4.36 -1.66
N ILE A 6 7.48 5.55 -1.54
CA ILE A 6 7.85 6.54 -0.52
C ILE A 6 7.55 5.99 0.89
N GLN A 7 6.42 5.30 1.04
CA GLN A 7 6.06 4.66 2.31
C GLN A 7 7.05 3.56 2.68
N VAL A 8 7.43 2.74 1.70
CA VAL A 8 8.45 1.69 1.86
C VAL A 8 9.79 2.30 2.27
N LEU A 9 10.24 3.38 1.62
CA LEU A 9 11.50 4.05 1.99
C LEU A 9 11.47 4.61 3.42
N LYS A 10 10.33 5.13 3.88
CA LYS A 10 10.16 5.58 5.27
C LYS A 10 10.26 4.43 6.26
N GLU A 11 9.66 3.29 5.95
CA GLU A 11 9.76 2.09 6.81
C GLU A 11 11.20 1.59 6.91
N ILE A 12 11.93 1.58 5.79
CA ILE A 12 13.35 1.21 5.78
C ILE A 12 14.19 2.25 6.56
N ALA A 13 13.95 3.54 6.37
CA ALA A 13 14.67 4.60 7.07
C ALA A 13 14.46 4.53 8.59
N ARG A 14 13.23 4.24 9.05
CA ARG A 14 12.92 3.99 10.46
C ARG A 14 13.66 2.76 10.98
N PHE A 15 13.66 1.67 10.23
CA PHE A 15 14.40 0.46 10.60
C PHE A 15 15.90 0.73 10.80
N GLU A 16 16.53 1.51 9.91
CA GLU A 16 17.96 1.90 10.04
C GLU A 16 18.23 2.83 11.23
N GLN A 17 17.22 3.56 11.73
CA GLN A 17 17.34 4.41 12.91
C GLN A 17 17.15 3.63 14.22
N ASP A 18 16.16 2.73 14.24
CA ASP A 18 15.79 1.95 15.43
C ASP A 18 16.76 0.80 15.68
N THR A 19 17.36 0.24 14.63
CA THR A 19 18.24 -0.93 14.71
C THR A 19 19.70 -0.50 14.60
N PRO A 20 20.57 -0.82 15.57
CA PRO A 20 22.00 -0.54 15.46
C PRO A 20 22.64 -1.31 14.30
N GLU A 21 23.56 -0.67 13.58
CA GLU A 21 24.29 -1.29 12.45
C GLU A 21 25.06 -2.58 12.86
N ALA A 22 25.40 -2.72 14.14
CA ALA A 22 26.01 -3.92 14.71
C ALA A 22 25.14 -5.19 14.56
N GLU A 23 23.81 -5.05 14.48
CA GLU A 23 22.90 -6.18 14.27
C GLU A 23 22.86 -6.66 12.81
N TYR A 24 23.33 -5.84 11.87
CA TYR A 24 23.31 -6.12 10.44
C TYR A 24 24.58 -5.61 9.73
N PRO A 25 25.77 -6.14 10.08
CA PRO A 25 27.05 -5.61 9.60
C PRO A 25 27.21 -5.66 8.07
N LEU A 26 26.50 -6.59 7.40
CA LEU A 26 26.53 -6.76 5.94
C LEU A 26 25.40 -6.00 5.21
N GLY A 27 24.66 -5.14 5.91
CA GLY A 27 23.39 -4.56 5.44
C GLY A 27 22.20 -5.36 5.95
N TRP A 28 20.98 -4.85 5.75
CA TRP A 28 19.75 -5.54 6.16
C TRP A 28 19.19 -6.38 5.00
N SER A 29 18.45 -7.43 5.33
CA SER A 29 17.79 -8.31 4.37
C SER A 29 16.30 -8.03 4.24
N TRP A 30 15.69 -8.50 3.16
CA TRP A 30 14.26 -8.41 2.92
C TRP A 30 13.39 -8.95 4.08
N ARG A 31 13.91 -9.92 4.84
CA ARG A 31 13.22 -10.52 6.00
C ARG A 31 13.15 -9.56 7.20
N GLN A 32 14.17 -8.73 7.39
CA GLN A 32 14.25 -7.78 8.51
C GLN A 32 13.29 -6.61 8.28
N VAL A 33 13.28 -6.07 7.06
CA VAL A 33 12.39 -4.96 6.69
C VAL A 33 11.00 -5.39 6.20
N ARG A 34 10.78 -6.71 6.03
CA ARG A 34 9.51 -7.33 5.59
C ARG A 34 8.97 -6.81 4.26
N ILE A 35 9.87 -6.49 3.32
CA ILE A 35 9.52 -6.00 1.98
C ILE A 35 9.87 -7.09 0.95
N TRP A 36 9.00 -7.29 -0.04
CA TRP A 36 9.23 -8.29 -1.08
C TRP A 36 10.47 -7.95 -1.94
N PRO A 37 11.28 -8.96 -2.35
CA PRO A 37 12.49 -8.74 -3.15
C PRO A 37 12.25 -8.02 -4.49
N SER A 38 11.08 -8.20 -5.10
CA SER A 38 10.72 -7.50 -6.36
C SER A 38 10.68 -5.97 -6.18
N THR A 39 10.16 -5.50 -5.04
CA THR A 39 10.15 -4.08 -4.69
C THR A 39 11.57 -3.59 -4.42
N LEU A 40 12.37 -4.35 -3.67
CA LEU A 40 13.77 -3.99 -3.37
C LEU A 40 14.62 -3.90 -4.65
N ASN A 41 14.52 -4.87 -5.55
CA ASN A 41 15.26 -4.85 -6.82
C ASN A 41 14.94 -3.61 -7.65
N ARG A 42 13.66 -3.17 -7.66
CA ARG A 42 13.29 -1.93 -8.33
C ARG A 42 13.88 -0.70 -7.64
N LEU A 43 13.86 -0.64 -6.30
CA LEU A 43 14.50 0.45 -5.54
C LEU A 43 16.02 0.50 -5.75
N VAL A 44 16.67 -0.64 -6.00
CA VAL A 44 18.09 -0.70 -6.40
C VAL A 44 18.30 -0.08 -7.78
N ILE A 45 17.45 -0.43 -8.76
CA ILE A 45 17.52 0.13 -10.12
C ILE A 45 17.31 1.66 -10.09
N GLU A 46 16.46 2.15 -9.20
CA GLU A 46 16.18 3.57 -9.00
C GLU A 46 17.25 4.30 -8.15
N ASP A 47 18.34 3.62 -7.74
CA ASP A 47 19.43 4.16 -6.89
C ASP A 47 18.97 4.68 -5.50
N LEU A 48 17.88 4.12 -4.98
CA LEU A 48 17.30 4.50 -3.68
C LEU A 48 17.81 3.63 -2.54
N ILE A 49 18.20 2.39 -2.86
CA ILE A 49 18.90 1.49 -1.96
C ILE A 49 20.06 0.84 -2.73
N ARG A 50 21.13 0.48 -2.03
CA ARG A 50 22.29 -0.20 -2.62
C ARG A 50 22.48 -1.58 -2.02
N VAL A 51 23.04 -2.49 -2.82
CA VAL A 51 23.47 -3.81 -2.33
C VAL A 51 24.86 -3.66 -1.71
N THR A 52 24.99 -4.03 -0.44
CA THR A 52 26.28 -4.00 0.29
C THR A 52 26.97 -5.35 0.28
N PHE A 53 26.21 -6.44 0.22
CA PHE A 53 26.74 -7.80 0.20
C PHE A 53 25.76 -8.74 -0.52
N SER A 54 26.28 -9.73 -1.25
CA SER A 54 25.46 -10.74 -1.91
C SER A 54 26.11 -12.12 -1.86
N SER A 55 25.30 -13.13 -1.56
CA SER A 55 25.63 -14.55 -1.54
C SER A 55 24.40 -15.36 -1.97
N ASN A 56 24.56 -16.67 -2.18
CA ASN A 56 23.45 -17.55 -2.59
C ASN A 56 22.29 -17.60 -1.57
N SER A 57 22.55 -17.30 -0.29
CA SER A 57 21.56 -17.39 0.79
C SER A 57 21.16 -16.04 1.39
N TYR A 58 21.88 -14.97 1.06
CA TYR A 58 21.72 -13.69 1.71
C TYR A 58 22.12 -12.52 0.81
N THR A 59 21.28 -11.49 0.78
CA THR A 59 21.57 -10.21 0.15
C THR A 59 21.31 -9.10 1.17
N GLY A 60 22.37 -8.33 1.42
CA GLY A 60 22.35 -7.18 2.31
C GLY A 60 22.16 -5.89 1.53
N TYR A 61 21.29 -5.04 2.03
CA TYR A 61 20.95 -3.75 1.44
C TYR A 61 21.22 -2.62 2.44
N ARG A 62 21.35 -1.40 1.92
CA ARG A 62 21.44 -0.16 2.71
C ARG A 62 20.79 0.99 1.96
N LEU A 63 20.21 1.94 2.68
CA LEU A 63 19.68 3.16 2.06
C LEU A 63 20.81 4.01 1.46
N THR A 64 20.60 4.53 0.25
CA THR A 64 21.49 5.54 -0.35
C THR A 64 21.15 6.93 0.18
N GLU A 65 22.00 7.92 -0.12
CA GLU A 65 21.70 9.33 0.21
C GLU A 65 20.42 9.80 -0.50
N ASN A 66 20.25 9.45 -1.78
CA ASN A 66 19.03 9.70 -2.55
C ASN A 66 17.79 9.08 -1.89
N GLY A 67 17.89 7.83 -1.41
CA GLY A 67 16.81 7.19 -0.67
C GLY A 67 16.47 7.88 0.65
N ARG A 68 17.49 8.40 1.37
CA ARG A 68 17.28 9.16 2.62
C ARG A 68 16.59 10.48 2.36
N LEU A 69 17.05 11.21 1.33
CA LEU A 69 16.45 12.48 0.93
C LEU A 69 14.98 12.30 0.54
N LEU A 70 14.62 11.29 -0.24
CA LEU A 70 13.21 11.05 -0.58
C LEU A 70 12.36 10.63 0.62
N ALA A 71 12.94 9.88 1.57
CA ALA A 71 12.26 9.52 2.81
C ALA A 71 12.00 10.76 3.69
N SER A 72 12.92 11.72 3.75
CA SER A 72 12.85 12.93 4.58
C SER A 72 12.14 14.12 3.91
N GLU A 73 12.30 14.36 2.61
CA GLU A 73 11.60 15.42 1.86
C GLU A 73 10.08 15.24 1.92
N SER A 74 9.64 13.98 1.99
CA SER A 74 8.24 13.65 2.17
C SER A 74 7.71 13.93 3.58
N GLU A 75 8.57 14.27 4.55
CA GLU A 75 8.16 14.71 5.89
C GLU A 75 7.61 16.15 5.84
N THR A 76 8.15 16.99 4.94
CA THR A 76 7.64 18.35 4.66
C THR A 76 6.26 18.33 3.98
N LEU A 77 5.94 17.26 3.23
CA LEU A 77 4.64 17.09 2.57
C LEU A 77 3.61 16.27 3.38
N LEU A 78 4.03 15.66 4.50
CA LEU A 78 3.13 14.83 5.32
C LEU A 78 2.36 15.60 6.40
N VAL A 79 2.64 16.90 6.61
CA VAL A 79 1.89 17.72 7.57
C VAL A 79 0.44 18.02 7.12
N THR A 80 0.06 17.67 5.89
CA THR A 80 -1.33 17.80 5.42
C THR A 80 -1.82 16.57 4.66
N LYS A 81 -1.64 15.37 5.23
CA LYS A 81 -2.66 14.35 5.00
C LYS A 81 -3.71 14.50 6.09
N GLU A 82 -4.61 15.47 5.89
CA GLU A 82 -5.90 15.43 6.57
C GLU A 82 -6.40 13.98 6.46
N PRO A 83 -6.86 13.36 7.55
CA PRO A 83 -7.55 12.09 7.44
C PRO A 83 -8.69 12.36 6.46
N ARG A 84 -8.57 11.84 5.23
CA ARG A 84 -9.70 11.80 4.31
C ARG A 84 -10.69 10.89 5.01
N THR A 85 -11.57 11.50 5.80
CA THR A 85 -12.78 10.85 6.29
C THR A 85 -13.51 10.47 5.03
N LEU A 86 -13.39 9.21 4.62
CA LEU A 86 -14.21 8.67 3.56
C LEU A 86 -15.63 8.74 4.11
N LYS A 87 -16.35 9.79 3.71
CA LYS A 87 -17.75 9.97 4.07
C LYS A 87 -18.50 8.90 3.30
N ILE A 88 -18.95 7.86 4.00
CA ILE A 88 -19.89 6.90 3.43
C ILE A 88 -21.14 7.71 3.09
N PRO A 89 -21.57 7.74 1.82
CA PRO A 89 -22.80 8.44 1.44
C PRO A 89 -23.99 7.83 2.20
N ASP A 90 -24.96 8.67 2.56
CA ASP A 90 -26.19 8.21 3.21
C ASP A 90 -26.96 7.21 2.33
N ASP A 91 -26.83 7.33 1.00
CA ASP A 91 -27.37 6.38 0.03
C ASP A 91 -26.26 5.73 -0.80
N LEU A 92 -26.03 4.43 -0.55
CA LEU A 92 -25.07 3.60 -1.30
C LEU A 92 -25.47 3.38 -2.77
N PHE A 93 -26.74 3.63 -3.13
CA PHE A 93 -27.24 3.45 -4.49
C PHE A 93 -27.14 4.72 -5.34
N SER A 94 -26.80 5.86 -4.73
CA SER A 94 -26.69 7.15 -5.43
C SER A 94 -25.64 7.21 -6.54
N PRO A 95 -24.45 6.57 -6.43
CA PRO A 95 -23.44 6.64 -7.49
C PRO A 95 -23.69 5.65 -8.64
N ILE A 96 -24.65 4.73 -8.49
CA ILE A 96 -24.95 3.71 -9.50
C ILE A 96 -25.92 4.34 -10.51
N GLU A 97 -25.56 4.41 -11.78
CA GLU A 97 -26.45 4.94 -12.82
C GLU A 97 -27.39 3.85 -13.35
N GLY A 98 -28.68 4.18 -13.54
CA GLY A 98 -29.69 3.25 -14.06
C GLY A 98 -30.13 2.17 -13.06
N TYR A 99 -30.62 1.04 -13.57
CA TYR A 99 -31.04 -0.13 -12.79
C TYR A 99 -32.09 0.15 -11.70
N GLU A 100 -32.99 1.12 -11.89
CA GLU A 100 -33.93 1.57 -10.85
C GLU A 100 -34.80 0.44 -10.28
N GLU A 101 -35.28 -0.47 -11.13
CA GLU A 101 -36.05 -1.64 -10.68
C GLU A 101 -35.20 -2.61 -9.83
N VAL A 102 -33.94 -2.81 -10.21
CA VAL A 102 -33.00 -3.69 -9.48
C VAL A 102 -32.61 -3.07 -8.14
N LYS A 103 -32.34 -1.75 -8.10
CA LYS A 103 -32.06 -1.02 -6.86
C LYS A 103 -33.23 -1.12 -5.88
N GLU A 104 -34.45 -0.93 -6.37
CA GLU A 104 -35.66 -1.04 -5.55
C GLU A 104 -35.86 -2.47 -5.00
N LEU A 105 -35.62 -3.49 -5.82
CA LEU A 105 -35.64 -4.89 -5.37
C LEU A 105 -34.62 -5.15 -4.25
N ILE A 106 -33.39 -4.68 -4.41
CA ILE A 106 -32.33 -4.84 -3.40
C ILE A 106 -32.72 -4.13 -2.10
N ARG A 107 -33.27 -2.90 -2.18
CA ARG A 107 -33.74 -2.17 -0.99
C ARG A 107 -34.80 -2.95 -0.21
N ARG A 108 -35.72 -3.63 -0.92
CA ARG A 108 -36.74 -4.48 -0.29
C ARG A 108 -36.13 -5.70 0.38
N VAL A 109 -35.18 -6.35 -0.27
CA VAL A 109 -34.46 -7.51 0.28
C VAL A 109 -33.69 -7.13 1.54
N LEU A 110 -32.94 -6.01 1.52
CA LEU A 110 -32.18 -5.54 2.68
C LEU A 110 -33.07 -5.23 3.89
N ARG A 111 -34.33 -4.84 3.67
CA ARG A 111 -35.31 -4.55 4.73
C ARG A 111 -36.13 -5.78 5.14
N SER A 112 -35.93 -6.93 4.51
CA SER A 112 -36.71 -8.13 4.78
C SER A 112 -36.29 -8.79 6.09
N LYS A 113 -37.27 -9.31 6.84
CA LYS A 113 -37.02 -9.94 8.16
C LYS A 113 -36.29 -11.29 8.06
N LYS A 114 -36.37 -11.96 6.91
CA LYS A 114 -35.71 -13.23 6.64
C LYS A 114 -34.58 -12.97 5.66
N PRO A 115 -33.40 -13.59 5.82
CA PRO A 115 -32.31 -13.42 4.86
C PRO A 115 -32.75 -13.94 3.49
N VAL A 116 -32.64 -13.09 2.47
CA VAL A 116 -32.89 -13.43 1.07
C VAL A 116 -31.57 -13.26 0.32
N HIS A 117 -31.16 -14.30 -0.38
CA HIS A 117 -29.94 -14.28 -1.20
C HIS A 117 -30.25 -13.73 -2.60
N ILE A 118 -29.33 -12.94 -3.14
CA ILE A 118 -29.45 -12.34 -4.48
C ILE A 118 -28.26 -12.83 -5.32
N LEU A 119 -28.55 -13.31 -6.53
CA LEU A 119 -27.55 -13.63 -7.56
C LEU A 119 -27.65 -12.59 -8.67
N PHE A 120 -26.56 -11.87 -8.93
CA PHE A 120 -26.46 -10.96 -10.06
C PHE A 120 -26.02 -11.70 -11.31
N THR A 121 -26.70 -11.45 -12.43
CA THR A 121 -26.38 -12.04 -13.74
C THR A 121 -26.30 -10.94 -14.78
N GLY A 122 -25.25 -10.94 -15.60
CA GLY A 122 -25.06 -9.91 -16.62
C GLY A 122 -23.72 -10.04 -17.34
N VAL A 123 -23.47 -9.12 -18.26
CA VAL A 123 -22.16 -8.98 -18.91
C VAL A 123 -21.12 -8.52 -17.88
N PRO A 124 -19.85 -8.91 -18.04
CA PRO A 124 -18.81 -8.45 -17.11
C PRO A 124 -18.72 -6.92 -17.08
N SER A 125 -18.52 -6.36 -15.88
CA SER A 125 -18.37 -4.92 -15.66
C SER A 125 -19.61 -4.05 -15.95
N SER A 126 -20.82 -4.62 -15.91
CA SER A 126 -22.07 -3.84 -16.00
C SER A 126 -22.59 -3.31 -14.65
N GLY A 127 -21.84 -3.48 -13.57
CA GLY A 127 -22.23 -3.10 -12.22
C GLY A 127 -21.65 -1.76 -11.78
#